data_AF-A0A970XEG8-F1
#
_entry.id   AF-A0A970XEG8-F1
#
_cell.length_a   1.000
_cell.length_b   1.000
_cell.length_c   1.000
_cell.angle_alpha   90.00
_cell.angle_beta   90.00
_cell.angle_gamma   90.00
#
_symmetry.space_group_name_H-M   'P 1'
#
loop_
_entity.id
_entity.type
_entity.pdbx_description
1 polymer ?
#
loop_
_entity_poly.entity_id
_entity_poly.type
_entity_poly.pdbx_seq_one_letter_code
_entity_poly.pdbx_strand_id
1 'polypeptide(L)'
;MLRVIERSGQSVFLMLIDLVDTKGNMPEQGKTLADAAACLSEAIRLSLRRGDLYTRYNASQYLVLLVGTAIENCTPISNRITSNYKKLFKGRGIHTKYSVLPAGDINFDDHPISFTSGRSLWDRS
;
A
#
# COMPACT_ATOMS: atom_id res chain seq x y z
N MET A 1 -1.33 -11.61 -15.97
CA MET A 1 -0.48 -12.00 -14.81
C MET A 1 -1.14 -13.03 -13.88
N LEU A 2 -2.47 -13.19 -13.85
CA LEU A 2 -3.16 -14.22 -13.05
C LEU A 2 -2.64 -15.66 -13.26
N ARG A 3 -2.21 -16.02 -14.48
CA ARG A 3 -1.67 -17.35 -14.81
C ARG A 3 -0.40 -17.76 -14.03
N VAL A 4 0.39 -16.80 -13.53
CA VAL A 4 1.61 -17.09 -12.73
C VAL A 4 1.27 -17.45 -11.28
N ILE A 5 0.16 -16.92 -10.78
CA ILE A 5 -0.31 -17.11 -9.40
C ILE A 5 -0.87 -18.52 -9.22
N GLU A 6 -1.66 -19.01 -10.19
CA GLU A 6 -2.29 -20.33 -10.13
C GLU A 6 -1.30 -21.51 -10.19
N ARG A 7 -0.13 -21.34 -10.81
CA ARG A 7 0.84 -22.44 -11.01
C ARG A 7 1.86 -22.59 -9.89
N SER A 8 2.05 -21.57 -9.05
CA SER A 8 3.13 -21.55 -8.05
C SER A 8 2.70 -21.94 -6.63
N GLY A 9 1.39 -21.90 -6.33
CA GLY A 9 0.87 -22.06 -4.97
C GLY A 9 1.27 -20.91 -4.03
N GLN A 10 1.84 -19.83 -4.55
CA GLN A 10 2.30 -18.71 -3.76
C GLN A 10 1.15 -17.75 -3.46
N SER A 11 0.97 -17.41 -2.18
CA SER A 11 0.00 -16.38 -1.77
C SER A 11 0.42 -15.01 -2.29
N VAL A 12 -0.53 -14.31 -2.92
CA VAL A 12 -0.33 -12.96 -3.44
C VAL A 12 -1.31 -12.01 -2.76
N PHE A 13 -0.82 -10.83 -2.38
CA PHE A 13 -1.61 -9.78 -1.73
C PHE A 13 -1.43 -8.46 -2.48
N LEU A 14 -2.52 -7.74 -2.65
CA LEU A 14 -2.55 -6.38 -3.17
C LEU A 14 -2.73 -5.40 -2.00
N MET A 15 -1.78 -4.49 -1.82
CA MET A 15 -1.82 -3.45 -0.80
C MET A 15 -2.01 -2.09 -1.48
N LEU A 16 -3.02 -1.35 -1.06
CA LEU A 16 -3.21 0.07 -1.39
C LEU A 16 -2.63 0.92 -0.26
N ILE A 17 -1.87 1.94 -0.62
CA ILE A 17 -1.27 2.88 0.32
C ILE A 17 -1.74 4.28 -0.04
N ASP A 18 -2.47 4.90 0.87
CA ASP A 18 -3.03 6.25 0.72
C ASP A 18 -2.22 7.25 1.53
N LEU A 19 -1.87 8.38 0.92
CA LEU A 19 -1.50 9.59 1.63
C LEU A 19 -2.78 10.29 2.07
N VAL A 20 -2.88 10.52 3.38
CA VAL A 20 -4.03 11.16 4.02
C VAL A 20 -3.57 12.32 4.90
N ASP A 21 -4.41 13.34 5.04
CA ASP A 21 -4.20 14.44 5.97
C ASP A 21 -4.43 14.01 7.43
N THR A 22 -4.29 14.95 8.38
CA THR A 22 -4.57 14.69 9.80
C THR A 22 -6.03 14.35 10.10
N LYS A 23 -6.94 14.62 9.16
CA LYS A 23 -8.37 14.33 9.26
C LYS A 23 -8.75 13.02 8.55
N GLY A 24 -7.79 12.33 7.93
CA GLY A 24 -8.01 11.10 7.17
C GLY A 24 -8.52 11.31 5.74
N ASN A 25 -8.55 12.54 5.24
CA ASN A 25 -8.96 12.87 3.87
C ASN A 25 -7.76 12.91 2.92
N MET A 26 -8.01 12.91 1.61
CA MET A 26 -6.94 13.14 0.64
C MET A 26 -6.34 14.54 0.84
N PRO A 27 -5.00 14.67 0.95
CA PRO A 27 -4.34 15.96 1.09
C PRO A 27 -4.61 16.84 -0.13
N GLU A 28 -4.61 18.15 0.07
CA GLU A 28 -4.69 19.10 -1.04
C GLU A 28 -3.52 18.91 -2.02
N GLN A 29 -3.83 19.05 -3.31
CA GLN A 29 -2.81 18.97 -4.34
C GLN A 29 -1.87 20.18 -4.21
N GLY A 30 -0.58 19.88 -4.18
CA GLY A 30 0.45 20.91 -4.07
C GLY A 30 1.84 20.31 -3.93
N LYS A 31 2.82 21.20 -3.74
CA LYS A 31 4.23 20.81 -3.60
C LYS A 31 4.44 19.83 -2.44
N THR A 32 3.78 20.06 -1.30
CA THR A 32 3.87 19.19 -0.12
C THR A 32 3.38 17.77 -0.40
N LEU A 33 2.28 17.61 -1.15
CA LEU A 33 1.79 16.28 -1.55
C LEU A 33 2.74 15.60 -2.53
N ALA A 34 3.31 16.35 -3.49
CA ALA A 34 4.29 15.81 -4.43
C ALA A 34 5.56 15.32 -3.70
N ASP A 35 6.05 16.10 -2.74
CA ASP A 35 7.19 15.75 -1.89
C ASP A 35 6.88 14.52 -1.01
N ALA A 36 5.69 14.48 -0.41
CA ALA A 36 5.21 13.31 0.34
C ALA A 36 5.11 12.06 -0.54
N ALA A 37 4.55 12.20 -1.75
CA ALA A 37 4.43 11.11 -2.72
C ALA A 37 5.81 10.59 -3.16
N ALA A 38 6.79 11.46 -3.38
CA ALA A 38 8.16 11.06 -3.68
C ALA A 38 8.82 10.32 -2.51
N CYS A 39 8.66 10.84 -1.28
CA CYS A 39 9.15 10.18 -0.07
C CYS A 39 8.48 8.81 0.15
N LEU A 40 7.18 8.69 -0.13
CA LEU A 40 6.45 7.43 -0.02
C LEU A 40 6.94 6.42 -1.05
N SER A 41 7.10 6.83 -2.31
CA SER A 41 7.65 5.95 -3.36
C SER A 41 9.02 5.39 -2.96
N GLU A 42 9.91 6.24 -2.44
CA GLU A 42 11.22 5.81 -1.96
C GLU A 42 11.13 4.92 -0.71
N ALA A 43 10.23 5.23 0.22
CA ALA A 43 9.98 4.40 1.39
C ALA A 43 9.49 3.00 1.00
N ILE A 44 8.59 2.90 0.02
CA ILE A 44 8.11 1.62 -0.53
C ILE A 44 9.30 0.88 -1.15
N ARG A 45 10.07 1.53 -2.03
CA ARG A 45 11.24 0.93 -2.69
C ARG A 45 12.25 0.32 -1.71
N LEU A 46 12.56 1.03 -0.62
CA LEU A 46 13.47 0.56 0.44
C LEU A 46 12.87 -0.54 1.32
N SER A 47 11.56 -0.68 1.31
CA SER A 47 10.81 -1.62 2.16
C SER A 47 10.34 -2.86 1.42
N LEU A 48 10.59 -3.01 0.13
CA LEU A 48 10.16 -4.17 -0.64
C LEU A 48 11.32 -5.13 -0.90
N ARG A 49 11.02 -6.43 -1.01
CA ARG A 49 12.01 -7.45 -1.35
C ARG A 49 12.09 -7.59 -2.87
N ARG A 50 13.15 -8.24 -3.33
CA ARG A 50 13.33 -8.57 -4.75
C ARG A 50 12.24 -9.57 -5.16
N GLY A 51 11.30 -9.11 -5.99
CA GLY A 51 10.13 -9.89 -6.43
C GLY A 51 8.79 -9.23 -6.13
N ASP A 52 8.74 -8.30 -5.17
CA ASP A 52 7.57 -7.46 -4.93
C ASP A 52 7.49 -6.35 -5.99
N LEU A 53 6.27 -5.96 -6.38
CA LEU A 53 6.01 -4.90 -7.35
C LEU A 53 5.30 -3.73 -6.69
N TYR A 54 5.55 -2.52 -7.17
CA TYR A 54 4.75 -1.36 -6.79
C TYR A 54 4.58 -0.39 -7.96
N THR A 55 3.48 0.35 -7.95
CA THR A 55 3.19 1.39 -8.94
C THR A 55 2.43 2.54 -8.29
N ARG A 56 2.54 3.72 -8.89
CA ARG A 56 1.74 4.87 -8.52
C ARG A 56 0.34 4.73 -9.12
N TYR A 57 -0.69 4.71 -8.28
CA TYR A 57 -2.08 4.66 -8.75
C TYR A 57 -2.59 6.06 -9.09
N ASN A 58 -2.34 7.05 -8.23
CA ASN A 58 -2.64 8.46 -8.51
C ASN A 58 -1.70 9.39 -7.71
N ALA A 59 -2.08 10.67 -7.59
CA ALA A 59 -1.27 11.68 -6.95
C ALA A 59 -0.92 11.37 -5.47
N SER A 60 -1.85 10.74 -4.75
CA SER A 60 -1.79 10.44 -3.32
C SER A 60 -1.76 8.95 -2.99
N GLN A 61 -1.92 8.06 -3.97
CA GLN A 61 -2.10 6.62 -3.75
C GLN A 61 -1.08 5.77 -4.52
N TYR A 62 -0.64 4.70 -3.88
CA TYR A 62 0.26 3.68 -4.44
C TYR A 62 -0.33 2.29 -4.29
N LEU A 63 -0.10 1.44 -5.30
CA LEU A 63 -0.44 0.03 -5.27
C LEU A 63 0.83 -0.80 -5.14
N VAL A 64 0.80 -1.80 -4.27
CA VAL A 64 1.90 -2.72 -3.99
C VAL A 64 1.40 -4.15 -4.13
N LEU A 65 2.08 -4.96 -4.93
CA LEU A 65 1.83 -6.39 -5.07
C LEU A 65 2.90 -7.17 -4.31
N LEU A 66 2.47 -7.87 -3.26
CA LEU A 66 3.31 -8.72 -2.43
C LEU A 66 3.15 -10.17 -2.90
N VAL A 67 4.23 -10.79 -3.36
CA VAL A 67 4.21 -12.14 -3.94
C VAL A 67 4.95 -13.11 -3.02
N GLY A 68 4.37 -14.30 -2.79
CA GLY A 68 5.02 -15.34 -1.96
C GLY A 68 5.10 -14.96 -0.48
N THR A 69 4.22 -14.09 -0.02
CA THR A 69 4.18 -13.56 1.35
C THR A 69 2.92 -14.07 2.03
N ALA A 70 2.99 -14.53 3.29
CA ALA A 70 1.82 -14.85 4.09
C ALA A 70 1.14 -13.57 4.63
N ILE A 71 -0.17 -13.61 4.91
CA ILE A 71 -0.91 -12.43 5.42
C ILE A 71 -0.30 -11.83 6.69
N GLU A 72 0.29 -12.68 7.55
CA GLU A 72 0.99 -12.29 8.79
C GLU A 72 2.18 -11.36 8.53
N ASN A 73 2.79 -11.46 7.35
CA ASN A 73 3.93 -10.66 6.95
C ASN A 73 3.53 -9.32 6.30
N CYS A 74 2.25 -9.09 6.00
CA CYS A 74 1.77 -7.81 5.46
C CYS A 74 1.90 -6.67 6.49
N THR A 75 1.65 -6.95 7.77
CA THR A 75 1.76 -5.95 8.85
C THR A 75 3.21 -5.50 9.11
N PRO A 76 4.21 -6.40 9.20
CA PRO A 76 5.62 -5.99 9.24
C PRO A 76 6.05 -5.13 8.05
N ILE A 77 5.56 -5.44 6.84
CA ILE A 77 5.90 -4.68 5.63
C ILE A 77 5.32 -3.26 5.69
N SER A 78 4.03 -3.11 6.02
CA SER A 78 3.40 -1.78 6.16
C SER A 78 4.05 -0.95 7.27
N ASN A 79 4.44 -1.58 8.39
CA ASN A 79 5.19 -0.92 9.47
C ASN A 79 6.56 -0.41 9.01
N ARG A 80 7.28 -1.20 8.21
CA ARG A 80 8.58 -0.78 7.64
C ARG A 80 8.41 0.38 6.67
N ILE A 81 7.41 0.33 5.80
CA ILE A 81 7.09 1.42 4.87
C ILE A 81 6.78 2.69 5.67
N THR A 82 5.93 2.60 6.70
CA THR A 82 5.59 3.73 7.58
C THR A 82 6.81 4.31 8.27
N SER A 83 7.69 3.45 8.80
CA SER A 83 8.93 3.87 9.47
C SER A 83 9.87 4.60 8.51
N ASN A 84 10.08 4.06 7.31
CA ASN A 84 10.91 4.68 6.29
C ASN A 84 10.31 5.99 5.78
N TYR A 85 8.99 6.04 5.57
CA TYR A 85 8.30 7.27 5.20
C TYR A 85 8.48 8.37 6.25
N LYS A 86 8.27 8.07 7.54
CA LYS A 86 8.49 9.03 8.64
C LYS A 86 9.92 9.54 8.73
N LYS A 87 10.91 8.75 8.30
CA LYS A 87 12.32 9.17 8.26
C LYS A 87 12.60 10.11 7.09
N LEU A 88 12.04 9.80 5.91
CA LEU A 88 12.26 10.55 4.66
C LEU A 88 11.44 11.84 4.60
N PHE A 89 10.15 11.77 4.91
CA PHE A 89 9.25 12.92 4.84
C PHE A 89 9.40 13.79 6.08
N LYS A 90 9.90 15.01 5.89
CA LYS A 90 10.04 16.03 6.95
C LYS A 90 8.86 17.00 7.03
N GLY A 91 7.90 16.89 6.12
CA GLY A 91 6.67 17.68 6.16
C GLY A 91 5.75 17.26 7.31
N ARG A 92 4.75 18.09 7.59
CA ARG A 92 3.76 17.86 8.66
C ARG A 92 2.39 17.59 8.06
N GLY A 93 1.58 16.83 8.79
CA GLY A 93 0.17 16.67 8.52
C GLY A 93 -0.21 15.75 7.36
N ILE A 94 0.74 14.99 6.80
CA ILE A 94 0.47 13.93 5.82
C ILE A 94 0.97 12.59 6.38
N HIS A 95 0.06 11.64 6.46
CA HIS A 95 0.26 10.30 6.97
C HIS A 95 -0.08 9.23 5.93
N THR A 96 0.36 8.00 6.17
CA THR A 96 0.11 6.86 5.29
C THR A 96 -0.98 5.97 5.89
N LYS A 97 -1.99 5.62 5.10
CA LYS A 97 -2.99 4.59 5.42
C LYS A 97 -2.81 3.40 4.48
N TYR A 98 -3.09 2.20 4.96
CA TYR A 98 -2.88 0.95 4.22
C TYR A 98 -4.14 0.10 4.24
N SER A 99 -4.45 -0.52 3.11
CA SER A 99 -5.50 -1.52 2.95
C SER A 99 -4.92 -2.70 2.18
N VAL A 100 -5.20 -3.94 2.60
CA VAL A 100 -4.63 -5.16 2.00
C VAL A 100 -5.75 -6.08 1.56
N LEU A 101 -5.65 -6.61 0.34
CA LEU A 101 -6.59 -7.54 -0.25
C LEU A 101 -5.86 -8.80 -0.74
N PRO A 102 -6.28 -10.01 -0.34
CA PRO A 102 -5.75 -11.24 -0.93
C PRO A 102 -6.09 -11.30 -2.42
N ALA A 103 -5.16 -11.73 -3.27
CA ALA A 103 -5.40 -11.80 -4.71
C ALA A 103 -6.53 -12.77 -5.10
N GLY A 104 -6.81 -13.77 -4.27
CA GLY A 104 -7.95 -14.69 -4.44
C GLY A 104 -9.31 -14.04 -4.17
N ASP A 105 -9.34 -12.90 -3.45
CA ASP A 105 -10.57 -12.15 -3.15
C ASP A 105 -10.79 -11.01 -4.17
N ILE A 106 -9.86 -10.81 -5.12
CA ILE A 106 -10.00 -9.78 -6.17
C ILE A 106 -10.94 -10.31 -7.24
N ASN A 107 -12.18 -9.81 -7.24
CA ASN A 107 -13.11 -10.04 -8.35
C ASN A 107 -12.81 -9.03 -9.47
N PHE A 108 -12.51 -9.53 -10.68
CA PHE A 108 -12.24 -8.73 -11.88
C PHE A 108 -13.48 -8.59 -12.79
N ASP A 109 -14.62 -9.18 -12.42
CA ASP A 109 -15.88 -9.05 -13.14
C ASP A 109 -16.49 -7.66 -12.86
N ASP A 110 -16.00 -6.63 -13.57
CA ASP A 110 -16.53 -5.26 -13.75
C ASP A 110 -16.97 -4.46 -12.51
N HIS A 111 -16.74 -4.96 -11.30
CA HIS A 111 -16.94 -4.24 -10.06
C HIS A 111 -15.65 -3.55 -9.62
N PRO A 112 -15.71 -2.28 -9.18
CA PRO A 112 -14.54 -1.60 -8.64
C PRO A 112 -13.99 -2.41 -7.47
N ILE A 113 -12.67 -2.65 -7.47
CA ILE A 113 -11.97 -3.34 -6.39
C ILE A 113 -12.28 -2.60 -5.09
N SER A 114 -13.13 -3.21 -4.27
CA SER A 114 -13.50 -2.66 -2.97
C SER A 114 -12.49 -3.15 -1.95
N PHE A 115 -11.58 -2.27 -1.55
CA PHE A 115 -10.77 -2.47 -0.36
C PHE A 115 -11.71 -2.35 0.86
N THR A 116 -12.45 -3.42 1.14
CA THR A 116 -13.39 -3.45 2.27
C THR A 116 -12.62 -3.23 3.57
N SER A 117 -13.12 -2.29 4.40
CA SER A 117 -12.56 -1.96 5.72
C SER A 117 -12.50 -3.14 6.70
N GLY A 118 -13.01 -4.33 6.35
CA GLY A 118 -13.02 -5.52 7.21
C GLY A 118 -11.63 -6.13 7.50
N ARG A 119 -10.57 -5.69 6.80
CA ARG A 119 -9.16 -5.97 7.15
C ARG A 119 -8.33 -4.70 7.23
N SER A 120 -8.98 -3.59 7.57
CA SER A 120 -8.31 -2.39 8.05
C SER A 120 -7.54 -2.78 9.31
N LEU A 121 -6.21 -2.77 9.28
CA LEU A 121 -5.33 -3.08 10.44
C LEU A 121 -5.52 -2.09 11.63
N TRP A 122 -6.53 -1.24 11.55
CA TRP A 122 -6.90 -0.22 12.50
C TRP A 122 -7.85 -0.72 13.60
N ASP A 123 -8.53 -1.87 13.42
CA ASP A 123 -9.48 -2.41 14.42
C ASP A 123 -8.81 -3.21 15.56
N ARG A 124 -7.49 -3.06 15.76
CA ARG A 124 -6.74 -3.69 16.85
C ARG A 124 -5.80 -2.72 17.56
N SER A 125 -6.32 -1.63 18.09
CA SER A 125 -5.65 -0.82 19.11
C SER A 125 -6.64 -0.38 20.17
#